data_AF-A0A1Q7M0K0-F1
#
_entry.id   AF-A0A1Q7M0K0-F1
#
_cell.length_a   1.000
_cell.length_b   1.000
_cell.length_c   1.000
_cell.angle_alpha   90.00
_cell.angle_beta   90.00
_cell.angle_gamma   90.00
#
_symmetry.space_group_name_H-M   'P 1'
#
loop_
_entity.id
_entity.type
_entity.pdbx_description
1 polymer ?
#
loop_
_entity_poly.entity_id
_entity_poly.type
_entity_poly.pdbx_seq_one_letter_code
_entity_poly.pdbx_strand_id
1 'polypeptide(L)'
;MDTCIDYHFAYSHGDVTEDIGRTWLGFVGPGVKNLGRTSETWSDHADIRPTMLALLGLKDSYEPDGAVLADFLQTSAISRDMRAHHESLVRLHNVYKEIAAPFGPFAADTLVASTHAISSGSSTDDSHYITFENSLASLTSQRDSLEAQMRTALTNAALGGLTASEQDLKSMIAQGQQLLGQASALAATS
;
A
#
# COMPACT_ATOMS: atom_id res chain seq x y z
N MET A 1 26.80 5.51 11.94
CA MET A 1 25.33 5.57 11.98
C MET A 1 24.98 5.66 13.44
N ASP A 2 24.47 6.80 13.88
CA ASP A 2 23.96 6.94 15.24
C ASP A 2 22.61 6.24 15.29
N THR A 3 22.50 5.20 16.11
CA THR A 3 21.25 4.47 16.33
C THR A 3 20.25 5.37 17.04
N CYS A 4 19.09 5.60 16.43
CA CYS A 4 17.91 6.22 17.06
C CYS A 4 17.27 5.26 18.08
N ILE A 5 18.03 4.86 19.11
CA ILE A 5 17.53 4.06 20.23
C ILE A 5 17.89 4.79 21.52
N ASP A 6 16.90 4.99 22.39
CA ASP A 6 17.12 5.49 23.74
C ASP A 6 18.08 4.54 24.47
N TYR A 7 19.23 5.06 24.89
CA TYR A 7 20.32 4.30 25.50
C TYR A 7 19.95 3.61 26.83
N HIS A 8 18.79 3.94 27.42
CA HIS A 8 18.28 3.26 28.62
C HIS A 8 17.62 1.92 28.33
N PHE A 9 17.29 1.62 27.06
CA PHE A 9 16.67 0.36 26.67
C PHE A 9 17.62 -0.51 25.84
N ALA A 10 17.74 -1.78 26.20
CA ALA A 10 18.53 -2.75 25.44
C ALA A 10 17.89 -3.11 24.09
N TYR A 11 16.58 -2.88 23.94
CA TYR A 11 15.79 -3.12 22.72
C TYR A 11 14.72 -2.04 22.57
N SER A 12 14.48 -1.59 21.34
CA SER A 12 13.38 -0.70 20.97
C SER A 12 12.66 -1.27 19.75
N HIS A 13 11.33 -1.18 19.71
CA HIS A 13 10.50 -1.67 18.60
C HIS A 13 9.76 -0.54 17.86
N GLY A 14 10.37 0.65 17.79
CA GLY A 14 9.75 1.88 17.28
C GLY A 14 10.36 2.44 15.99
N ASP A 15 11.15 1.65 15.26
CA ASP A 15 11.78 2.09 14.01
C ASP A 15 11.26 1.32 12.78
N VAL A 16 11.88 1.56 11.62
CA VAL A 16 11.48 1.04 10.31
C VAL A 16 12.30 -0.19 9.87
N THR A 17 13.01 -0.85 10.77
CA THR A 17 13.79 -2.04 10.45
C THR A 17 12.90 -3.23 10.08
N GLU A 18 13.41 -4.12 9.23
CA GLU A 18 12.67 -5.28 8.73
C GLU A 18 12.27 -6.23 9.87
N ASP A 19 13.13 -6.38 10.87
CA ASP A 19 12.95 -7.19 12.06
C ASP A 19 11.80 -6.72 12.97
N ILE A 20 11.32 -5.48 12.79
CA ILE A 20 10.13 -4.94 13.44
C ILE A 20 8.95 -4.88 12.47
N GLY A 21 9.17 -4.35 11.26
CA GLY A 21 8.11 -4.12 10.26
C GLY A 21 7.55 -5.39 9.63
N ARG A 22 8.32 -6.48 9.58
CA ARG A 22 7.89 -7.76 9.01
C ARG A 22 7.35 -8.69 10.09
N THR A 23 6.04 -8.89 10.09
CA THR A 23 5.35 -9.83 10.99
C THR A 23 4.78 -11.04 10.23
N TRP A 24 4.44 -12.10 10.96
CA TRP A 24 3.82 -13.30 10.39
C TRP A 24 2.32 -13.31 10.63
N LEU A 25 1.56 -13.62 9.58
CA LEU A 25 0.13 -13.84 9.61
C LEU A 25 -0.17 -15.26 9.13
N GLY A 26 -1.02 -15.98 9.87
CA GLY A 26 -1.47 -17.32 9.50
C GLY A 26 -2.99 -17.37 9.35
N PHE A 27 -3.47 -17.87 8.21
CA PHE A 27 -4.88 -18.19 7.99
C PHE A 27 -5.06 -19.71 7.93
N VAL A 28 -6.08 -20.22 8.61
CA VAL A 28 -6.48 -21.63 8.56
C VAL A 28 -7.99 -21.74 8.67
N GLY A 29 -8.59 -22.58 7.82
CA GLY A 29 -10.03 -22.84 7.84
C GLY A 29 -10.64 -23.01 6.45
N PRO A 30 -11.96 -23.21 6.39
CA PRO A 30 -12.69 -23.30 5.13
C PRO A 30 -12.44 -22.07 4.25
N GLY A 31 -12.25 -22.29 2.95
CA GLY A 31 -12.05 -21.21 1.98
C GLY A 31 -10.63 -20.63 1.92
N VAL A 32 -9.71 -21.05 2.79
CA VAL A 32 -8.29 -20.66 2.74
C VAL A 32 -7.50 -21.69 1.91
N LYS A 33 -6.57 -21.22 1.07
CA LYS A 33 -5.65 -22.09 0.32
C LYS A 33 -4.55 -22.63 1.24
N ASN A 34 -4.12 -23.87 1.02
CA ASN A 34 -2.96 -24.44 1.71
C ASN A 34 -1.67 -24.12 0.91
N LEU A 35 -1.09 -22.95 1.16
CA LEU A 35 0.11 -22.46 0.48
C LEU A 35 1.41 -22.71 1.26
N GLY A 36 1.31 -23.19 2.50
CA GLY A 36 2.45 -23.22 3.43
C GLY A 36 2.95 -21.81 3.76
N ARG A 37 4.26 -21.69 4.01
CA ARG A 37 4.91 -20.40 4.28
C ARG A 37 5.31 -19.74 2.96
N THR A 38 4.77 -18.56 2.69
CA THR A 38 5.09 -17.75 1.50
C THR A 38 5.27 -16.28 1.87
N SER A 39 5.97 -15.55 1.01
CA SER A 39 6.13 -14.09 1.04
C SER A 39 5.85 -13.46 -0.33
N GLU A 40 5.10 -14.16 -1.19
CA GLU A 40 4.82 -13.75 -2.58
C GLU A 40 3.82 -12.60 -2.67
N THR A 41 2.94 -12.45 -1.67
CA THR A 41 1.94 -11.37 -1.61
C THR A 41 2.35 -10.38 -0.53
N TRP A 42 2.43 -9.10 -0.89
CA TRP A 42 2.57 -8.03 0.08
C TRP A 42 1.28 -7.89 0.90
N SER A 43 1.38 -7.81 2.22
CA SER A 43 0.24 -7.62 3.11
C SER A 43 0.59 -6.69 4.26
N ASP A 44 -0.36 -5.85 4.66
CA ASP A 44 -0.32 -5.07 5.90
C ASP A 44 -1.30 -5.64 6.92
N HIS A 45 -1.12 -5.28 8.20
CA HIS A 45 -2.04 -5.69 9.27
C HIS A 45 -3.49 -5.25 8.99
N ALA A 46 -3.68 -4.13 8.28
CA ALA A 46 -4.98 -3.62 7.88
C ALA A 46 -5.76 -4.57 6.96
N ASP A 47 -5.08 -5.49 6.25
CA ASP A 47 -5.69 -6.44 5.32
C ASP A 47 -6.39 -7.61 6.02
N ILE A 48 -6.10 -7.83 7.32
CA ILE A 48 -6.64 -8.97 8.08
C ILE A 48 -8.16 -8.87 8.19
N ARG A 49 -8.68 -7.73 8.65
CA ARG A 49 -10.13 -7.55 8.85
C ARG A 49 -10.94 -7.71 7.56
N PRO A 50 -10.64 -7.00 6.44
CA PRO A 50 -11.40 -7.21 5.20
C PRO A 50 -11.30 -8.66 4.70
N THR A 51 -10.14 -9.31 4.84
CA THR A 51 -9.98 -10.73 4.47
C THR A 51 -10.89 -11.65 5.31
N MET A 52 -10.97 -11.42 6.62
CA MET A 52 -11.89 -12.16 7.50
C MET A 52 -13.35 -11.89 7.17
N LEU A 53 -13.73 -10.64 6.88
CA LEU A 53 -15.10 -10.30 6.48
C LEU A 53 -15.48 -11.03 5.17
N ALA A 54 -14.59 -11.05 4.18
CA ALA A 54 -14.83 -11.75 2.93
C ALA A 54 -15.01 -13.26 3.14
N LEU A 55 -14.14 -13.90 3.92
CA LEU A 55 -14.24 -15.33 4.27
C LEU A 55 -15.55 -15.70 4.96
N LEU A 56 -16.05 -14.82 5.83
CA LEU A 56 -17.27 -15.03 6.61
C LEU A 56 -18.54 -14.58 5.87
N GLY A 57 -18.42 -13.99 4.68
CA GLY A 57 -19.54 -13.40 3.95
C GLY A 57 -20.17 -12.21 4.66
N LEU A 58 -19.40 -11.51 5.49
CA LEU A 58 -19.83 -10.36 6.28
C LEU A 58 -19.47 -9.04 5.59
N LYS A 59 -20.12 -7.97 6.05
CA LYS A 59 -19.87 -6.60 5.60
C LYS A 59 -19.82 -5.67 6.81
N ASP A 60 -19.21 -4.52 6.60
CA ASP A 60 -19.17 -3.44 7.58
C ASP A 60 -19.58 -2.12 6.92
N SER A 61 -20.05 -1.16 7.71
CA SER A 61 -20.32 0.20 7.25
C SER A 61 -19.04 1.02 7.04
N TYR A 62 -17.94 0.61 7.68
CA TYR A 62 -16.65 1.24 7.53
C TYR A 62 -15.91 0.69 6.30
N GLU A 63 -15.41 1.57 5.44
CA GLU A 63 -14.51 1.21 4.35
C GLU A 63 -13.12 0.85 4.92
N PRO A 64 -12.61 -0.36 4.69
CA PRO A 64 -11.33 -0.79 5.25
C PRO A 64 -10.14 -0.03 4.67
N ASP A 65 -9.18 0.36 5.52
CA ASP A 65 -7.86 0.88 5.10
C ASP A 65 -6.94 -0.20 4.48
N GLY A 66 -7.34 -1.47 4.58
CA GLY A 66 -6.67 -2.58 3.90
C GLY A 66 -7.55 -3.18 2.81
N ALA A 67 -7.02 -4.17 2.10
CA ALA A 67 -7.73 -4.86 1.05
C ALA A 67 -7.75 -6.38 1.29
N VAL A 68 -8.66 -7.09 0.63
CA VAL A 68 -8.76 -8.55 0.77
C VAL A 68 -7.56 -9.22 0.13
N LEU A 69 -6.89 -10.10 0.88
CA LEU A 69 -5.78 -10.94 0.41
C LEU A 69 -6.30 -12.11 -0.42
N ALA A 70 -6.84 -11.80 -1.61
CA ALA A 70 -7.52 -12.75 -2.49
C ALA A 70 -6.66 -13.97 -2.88
N ASP A 71 -5.34 -13.79 -2.96
CA ASP A 71 -4.40 -14.84 -3.30
C ASP A 71 -4.38 -15.98 -2.27
N PHE A 72 -4.72 -15.71 -1.01
CA PHE A 72 -4.82 -16.72 0.04
C PHE A 72 -6.19 -17.41 0.10
N LEU A 73 -7.17 -16.93 -0.66
CA LEU A 73 -8.54 -17.43 -0.63
C LEU A 73 -8.83 -18.33 -1.83
N GLN A 74 -9.56 -19.42 -1.59
CA GLN A 74 -10.11 -20.28 -2.63
C GLN A 74 -11.05 -19.48 -3.53
N THR A 75 -11.08 -19.77 -4.84
CA THR A 75 -11.97 -19.09 -5.79
C THR A 75 -13.46 -19.21 -5.40
N SER A 76 -13.84 -20.30 -4.73
CA SER A 76 -15.19 -20.50 -4.20
C SER A 76 -15.51 -19.67 -2.95
N ALA A 77 -14.50 -19.11 -2.28
CA ALA A 77 -14.64 -18.36 -1.03
C ALA A 77 -14.67 -16.84 -1.23
N ILE A 78 -14.42 -16.35 -2.44
CA ILE A 78 -14.46 -14.92 -2.78
C ILE A 78 -15.80 -14.54 -3.45
N SER A 79 -16.08 -13.24 -3.57
CA SER A 79 -17.30 -12.74 -4.20
C SER A 79 -17.36 -13.09 -5.71
N ARG A 80 -18.54 -12.97 -6.33
CA ARG A 80 -18.68 -13.14 -7.79
C ARG A 80 -17.84 -12.11 -8.55
N ASP A 81 -17.83 -10.87 -8.07
CA ASP A 81 -17.15 -9.77 -8.75
C ASP A 81 -15.62 -9.91 -8.64
N MET A 82 -15.12 -10.36 -7.48
CA MET A 82 -13.72 -10.74 -7.32
C MET A 82 -13.32 -11.87 -8.28
N ARG A 83 -14.19 -12.84 -8.54
CA ARG A 83 -13.92 -13.88 -9.54
C ARG A 83 -13.91 -13.33 -10.97
N ALA A 84 -14.85 -12.46 -11.29
CA ALA A 84 -15.02 -11.92 -12.64
C ALA A 84 -13.82 -11.05 -13.07
N HIS A 85 -13.24 -10.31 -12.12
CA HIS A 85 -12.15 -9.36 -12.34
C HIS A 85 -10.85 -9.75 -11.62
N HIS A 86 -10.65 -11.06 -11.36
CA HIS A 86 -9.61 -11.54 -10.44
C HIS A 86 -8.21 -11.03 -10.78
N GLU A 87 -7.78 -11.17 -12.03
CA GLU A 87 -6.44 -10.75 -12.46
C GLU A 87 -6.21 -9.24 -12.27
N SER A 88 -7.17 -8.42 -12.72
CA SER A 88 -7.09 -6.97 -12.59
C SER A 88 -7.15 -6.52 -11.13
N LEU A 89 -7.95 -7.15 -10.28
CA LEU A 89 -8.05 -6.82 -8.87
C LEU A 89 -6.79 -7.22 -8.09
N VAL A 90 -6.14 -8.34 -8.42
CA VAL A 90 -4.85 -8.72 -7.82
C VAL A 90 -3.75 -7.73 -8.24
N ARG A 91 -3.70 -7.35 -9.52
CA ARG A 91 -2.75 -6.32 -9.98
C ARG A 91 -3.03 -4.96 -9.34
N LEU A 92 -4.29 -4.57 -9.23
CA LEU A 92 -4.70 -3.33 -8.56
C LEU A 92 -4.29 -3.36 -7.09
N HIS A 93 -4.52 -4.47 -6.39
CA HIS A 93 -4.09 -4.66 -5.00
C HIS A 93 -2.58 -4.44 -4.86
N ASN A 94 -1.76 -5.04 -5.73
CA ASN A 94 -0.31 -4.89 -5.65
C ASN A 94 0.13 -3.43 -5.82
N VAL A 95 -0.38 -2.73 -6.84
CA VAL A 95 -0.07 -1.30 -7.06
C VAL A 95 -0.61 -0.44 -5.91
N TYR A 96 -1.79 -0.77 -5.39
CA TYR A 96 -2.35 -0.12 -4.21
C TYR A 96 -1.41 -0.22 -3.00
N LYS A 97 -0.86 -1.41 -2.72
CA LYS A 97 0.15 -1.58 -1.66
C LYS A 97 1.41 -0.77 -1.95
N GLU A 98 1.87 -0.72 -3.20
CA GLU A 98 3.08 0.01 -3.58
C GLU A 98 2.98 1.53 -3.32
N ILE A 99 1.79 2.11 -3.49
CA ILE A 99 1.56 3.56 -3.31
C ILE A 99 1.08 3.94 -1.89
N ALA A 100 0.43 3.03 -1.18
CA ALA A 100 -0.25 3.31 0.09
C ALA A 100 0.49 2.78 1.32
N ALA A 101 1.23 1.67 1.20
CA ALA A 101 1.89 1.06 2.35
C ALA A 101 3.03 1.96 2.87
N PRO A 102 3.17 2.14 4.19
CA PRO A 102 4.26 2.94 4.79
C PRO A 102 5.66 2.42 4.44
N PHE A 103 5.77 1.12 4.13
CA PHE A 103 7.01 0.47 3.72
C PHE A 103 7.08 0.22 2.20
N GLY A 104 6.10 0.75 1.44
CA GLY A 104 6.05 0.62 -0.01
C GLY A 104 7.04 1.56 -0.74
N PRO A 105 7.32 1.29 -2.02
CA PRO A 105 8.24 2.09 -2.84
C PRO A 105 7.90 3.58 -2.89
N PHE A 106 6.63 3.98 -2.95
CA PHE A 106 6.28 5.40 -2.93
C PHE A 106 6.77 6.10 -1.65
N ALA A 107 6.56 5.47 -0.49
CA ALA A 107 7.01 6.00 0.79
C ALA A 107 8.54 6.02 0.90
N ALA A 108 9.20 4.94 0.46
CA ALA A 108 10.66 4.85 0.45
C ALA A 108 11.31 5.92 -0.43
N ASP A 109 10.84 6.07 -1.67
CA ASP A 109 11.39 7.04 -2.62
C ASP A 109 11.17 8.48 -2.14
N THR A 110 9.96 8.81 -1.66
CA THR A 110 9.67 10.16 -1.14
C THR A 110 10.45 10.49 0.13
N LEU A 111 10.75 9.50 0.99
CA LEU A 111 11.60 9.67 2.17
C LEU A 111 13.06 9.93 1.79
N VAL A 112 13.61 9.17 0.83
CA VAL A 112 14.96 9.42 0.28
C VAL A 112 15.03 10.84 -0.26
N ALA A 113 14.05 11.20 -1.09
CA ALA A 113 13.99 12.51 -1.71
C ALA A 113 13.91 13.65 -0.68
N SER A 114 13.07 13.48 0.37
CA SER A 114 12.94 14.44 1.47
C SER A 114 14.23 14.61 2.28
N THR A 115 14.97 13.52 2.49
CA THR A 115 16.26 13.52 3.20
C THR A 115 17.33 14.32 2.44
N HIS A 116 17.33 14.24 1.12
CA HIS A 116 18.21 15.05 0.29
C HIS A 116 17.77 16.53 0.27
N ALA A 117 16.47 16.78 0.12
CA ALA A 117 15.94 18.13 0.06
C ALA A 117 16.24 18.95 1.32
N ILE A 118 16.09 18.38 2.52
CA ILE A 118 16.39 19.08 3.78
C ILE A 118 17.88 19.46 3.90
N SER A 119 18.75 18.78 3.17
CA SER A 119 20.19 19.04 3.13
C SER A 119 20.60 20.06 2.05
N SER A 120 19.66 20.48 1.17
CA SER A 120 19.96 21.30 -0.01
C SER A 120 19.98 22.80 0.25
N GLY A 121 19.40 23.26 1.37
CA GLY A 121 19.27 24.67 1.71
C GLY A 121 20.52 25.30 2.37
N SER A 122 20.55 26.63 2.37
CA SER A 122 21.50 27.47 3.11
C SER A 122 20.79 28.66 3.74
N SER A 123 21.46 29.43 4.60
CA SER A 123 20.84 30.63 5.21
C SER A 123 20.49 31.74 4.21
N THR A 124 20.93 31.63 2.94
CA THR A 124 20.71 32.64 1.90
C THR A 124 19.98 32.11 0.67
N ASP A 125 19.79 30.79 0.54
CA ASP A 125 19.09 30.17 -0.59
C ASP A 125 18.51 28.83 -0.14
N ASP A 126 17.18 28.73 -0.25
CA ASP A 126 16.39 27.52 0.08
C ASP A 126 15.42 27.17 -1.07
N SER A 127 15.69 27.70 -2.26
CA SER A 127 14.80 27.55 -3.43
C SER A 127 14.64 26.11 -3.89
N HIS A 128 15.68 25.28 -3.74
CA HIS A 128 15.65 23.86 -4.05
C HIS A 128 14.71 23.09 -3.12
N TYR A 129 14.84 23.28 -1.80
CA TYR A 129 13.95 22.69 -0.79
C TYR A 129 12.48 23.09 -1.04
N ILE A 130 12.20 24.37 -1.29
CA ILE A 130 10.83 24.83 -1.59
C ILE A 130 10.27 24.18 -2.86
N THR A 131 11.08 24.06 -3.91
CA THR A 131 10.66 23.40 -5.15
C THR A 131 10.34 21.93 -4.90
N PHE A 132 11.18 21.25 -4.13
CA PHE A 132 10.97 19.87 -3.71
C PHE A 132 9.67 19.69 -2.92
N GLU A 133 9.43 20.50 -1.88
CA GLU A 133 8.22 20.41 -1.05
C GLU A 133 6.95 20.57 -1.88
N ASN A 134 6.97 21.45 -2.89
CA ASN A 134 5.85 21.59 -3.83
C ASN A 134 5.64 20.33 -4.68
N SER A 135 6.72 19.70 -5.17
CA SER A 135 6.65 18.43 -5.88
C SER A 135 6.10 17.31 -5.00
N LEU A 136 6.58 17.20 -3.76
CA LEU A 136 6.12 16.19 -2.80
C LEU A 136 4.64 16.39 -2.44
N ALA A 137 4.20 17.62 -2.21
CA ALA A 137 2.79 17.94 -1.95
C ALA A 137 1.89 17.57 -3.14
N SER A 138 2.36 17.82 -4.37
CA SER A 138 1.64 17.43 -5.59
C SER A 138 1.53 15.90 -5.73
N LEU A 139 2.62 15.17 -5.50
CA LEU A 139 2.60 13.70 -5.53
C LEU A 139 1.71 13.11 -4.46
N THR A 140 1.76 13.65 -3.23
CA THR A 140 0.92 13.21 -2.12
C THR A 140 -0.56 13.41 -2.44
N SER A 141 -0.93 14.56 -3.01
CA SER A 141 -2.32 14.83 -3.41
C SER A 141 -2.82 13.86 -4.50
N GLN A 142 -1.96 13.55 -5.49
CA GLN A 142 -2.27 12.57 -6.54
C GLN A 142 -2.40 11.16 -5.95
N ARG A 143 -1.48 10.79 -5.04
CA ARG A 143 -1.50 9.51 -4.32
C ARG A 143 -2.80 9.36 -3.56
N ASP A 144 -3.15 10.31 -2.70
CA ASP A 144 -4.32 10.22 -1.81
C ASP A 144 -5.62 10.09 -2.62
N SER A 145 -5.73 10.82 -3.73
CA SER A 145 -6.89 10.71 -4.61
C SER A 145 -6.98 9.33 -5.29
N LEU A 146 -5.85 8.79 -5.75
CA LEU A 146 -5.80 7.50 -6.43
C LEU A 146 -5.99 6.34 -5.45
N GLU A 147 -5.34 6.39 -4.28
CA GLU A 147 -5.46 5.44 -3.18
C GLU A 147 -6.94 5.26 -2.81
N ALA A 148 -7.66 6.36 -2.62
CA ALA A 148 -9.08 6.31 -2.29
C ALA A 148 -9.91 5.60 -3.37
N GLN A 149 -9.65 5.87 -4.65
CA GLN A 149 -10.33 5.19 -5.76
C GLN A 149 -10.02 3.69 -5.78
N MET A 150 -8.75 3.31 -5.60
CA MET A 150 -8.32 1.92 -5.57
C MET A 150 -8.93 1.17 -4.39
N ARG A 151 -8.89 1.77 -3.20
CA ARG A 151 -9.47 1.22 -1.96
C ARG A 151 -10.96 0.97 -2.11
N THR A 152 -11.70 1.92 -2.68
CA THR A 152 -13.13 1.76 -2.95
C THR A 152 -13.41 0.67 -3.96
N ALA A 153 -12.63 0.57 -5.04
CA ALA A 153 -12.80 -0.47 -6.04
C ALA A 153 -12.53 -1.88 -5.48
N LEU A 154 -11.45 -2.04 -4.70
CA LEU A 154 -11.10 -3.29 -4.03
C LEU A 154 -12.17 -3.69 -3.00
N THR A 155 -12.63 -2.72 -2.19
CA THR A 155 -13.66 -2.94 -1.17
C THR A 155 -14.99 -3.34 -1.79
N ASN A 156 -15.46 -2.59 -2.80
CA ASN A 156 -16.74 -2.88 -3.46
C ASN A 156 -16.73 -4.23 -4.18
N ALA A 157 -15.61 -4.60 -4.80
CA ALA A 157 -15.47 -5.92 -5.41
C ALA A 157 -15.57 -7.04 -4.37
N ALA A 158 -14.93 -6.88 -3.21
CA ALA A 158 -14.88 -7.92 -2.19
C ALA A 158 -16.14 -8.01 -1.31
N LEU A 159 -16.61 -6.87 -0.82
CA LEU A 159 -17.67 -6.76 0.19
C LEU A 159 -18.99 -6.28 -0.42
N GLY A 160 -19.03 -6.10 -1.74
CA GLY A 160 -20.20 -5.63 -2.49
C GLY A 160 -20.35 -4.11 -2.47
N GLY A 161 -20.88 -3.57 -3.55
CA GLY A 161 -21.00 -2.14 -3.82
C GLY A 161 -21.08 -1.91 -5.33
N LEU A 162 -20.85 -0.69 -5.78
CA LEU A 162 -20.72 -0.43 -7.21
C LEU A 162 -19.34 -0.90 -7.67
N THR A 163 -19.32 -1.91 -8.53
CA THR A 163 -18.07 -2.46 -9.06
C THR A 163 -17.46 -1.53 -10.11
N ALA A 164 -16.15 -1.31 -10.01
CA ALA A 164 -15.39 -0.62 -11.03
C ALA A 164 -15.36 -1.46 -12.31
N SER A 165 -15.38 -0.81 -13.47
CA SER A 165 -15.23 -1.52 -14.74
C SER A 165 -13.79 -1.97 -14.93
N GLU A 166 -13.55 -2.95 -15.82
CA GLU A 166 -12.19 -3.34 -16.18
C GLU A 166 -11.33 -2.19 -16.72
N GLN A 167 -11.97 -1.23 -17.40
CA GLN A 167 -11.27 -0.06 -17.90
C GLN A 167 -10.83 0.85 -16.76
N ASP A 168 -11.68 1.01 -15.73
CA ASP A 168 -11.35 1.80 -14.54
C ASP A 168 -10.21 1.13 -13.75
N LEU A 169 -10.27 -0.19 -13.55
CA LEU A 169 -9.21 -0.96 -12.87
C LEU A 169 -7.86 -0.76 -13.57
N LYS A 170 -7.82 -0.90 -14.91
CA LYS A 170 -6.61 -0.68 -15.71
C LYS A 170 -6.10 0.75 -15.66
N SER A 171 -7.03 1.72 -15.68
CA SER A 171 -6.69 3.15 -15.57
C SER A 171 -6.01 3.44 -14.23
N MET A 172 -6.57 2.94 -13.12
CA MET A 172 -5.98 3.11 -11.79
C MET A 172 -4.60 2.46 -11.70
N ILE A 173 -4.43 1.23 -12.19
CA ILE A 173 -3.12 0.55 -12.24
C ILE A 173 -2.08 1.40 -12.98
N ALA A 174 -2.42 1.91 -14.16
CA ALA A 174 -1.52 2.73 -14.96
C ALA A 174 -1.16 4.05 -14.26
N GLN A 175 -2.14 4.71 -13.63
CA GLN A 175 -1.90 5.92 -12.84
C GLN A 175 -0.98 5.64 -11.63
N GLY A 176 -1.15 4.49 -10.97
CA GLY A 176 -0.30 4.11 -9.83
C GLY A 176 1.14 3.85 -10.26
N GLN A 177 1.33 3.16 -11.38
CA GLN A 177 2.67 2.95 -11.97
C GLN A 177 3.33 4.26 -12.38
N GLN A 178 2.56 5.20 -12.93
CA GLN A 178 3.07 6.53 -13.26
C GLN A 178 3.50 7.29 -12.00
N LEU A 179 2.68 7.25 -10.95
CA LEU A 179 2.96 7.91 -9.67
C LEU A 179 4.23 7.35 -9.02
N LEU A 180 4.41 6.02 -9.04
CA LEU A 180 5.64 5.37 -8.59
C LEU A 180 6.85 5.82 -9.39
N GLY A 181 6.72 5.92 -10.72
CA GLY A 181 7.78 6.44 -11.57
C GLY A 181 8.15 7.90 -11.26
N GLN A 182 7.16 8.73 -10.92
CA GLN A 182 7.40 10.13 -10.52
C GLN A 182 8.09 10.22 -9.15
N ALA A 183 7.68 9.40 -8.17
CA ALA A 183 8.33 9.34 -6.87
C ALA A 183 9.80 8.88 -6.99
N SER A 184 10.04 7.82 -7.76
CA SER A 184 11.38 7.31 -8.05
C SER A 184 12.25 8.34 -8.76
N ALA A 185 11.71 9.06 -9.75
CA ALA A 185 12.42 10.13 -10.42
C ALA A 185 12.77 11.27 -9.46
N LEU A 186 11.84 11.65 -8.58
CA LEU A 186 12.07 12.67 -7.56
C LEU A 186 13.25 12.24 -6.68
N ALA A 187 13.24 11.02 -6.14
CA ALA A 187 14.32 10.45 -5.34
C ALA A 187 15.68 10.43 -6.06
N ALA A 188 15.70 10.11 -7.36
CA ALA A 188 16.93 10.05 -8.16
C ALA A 188 17.51 11.44 -8.48
N THR A 189 16.69 12.48 -8.48
CA THR A 189 17.09 13.87 -8.78
C THR A 189 17.31 14.74 -7.54
N SER A 190 17.08 14.19 -6.35
CA SER A 190 17.22 14.92 -5.08
C SER A 190 18.66 15.02 -4.62
#